data_AF-A0A1H8LJB0-F1
#
_entry.id   AF-A0A1H8LJB0-F1
#
_cell.length_a   1.000
_cell.length_b   1.000
_cell.length_c   1.000
_cell.angle_alpha   90.00
_cell.angle_beta   90.00
_cell.angle_gamma   90.00
#
_symmetry.space_group_name_H-M   'P 1'
#
loop_
_entity.id
_entity.type
_entity.pdbx_description
1 polymer ?
#
loop_
_entity_poly.entity_id
_entity_poly.type
_entity_poly.pdbx_seq_one_letter_code
_entity_poly.pdbx_strand_id
1 'polypeptide(L)'
;MMKGSISKRLALMFALSVMLITAISATLLRCSLKTSLEEQMQNELILRHSVLDPVLAKYDSPAFWIGLREKLDGLTPTDERVRYWVLVDNPAYSYGGGMPDGQDWSKRPDGFFSMAIPERDRPMVLQVKTIPAMGNRPELRFIVGLDSTPFMKTLDHFTKTLILTSALGVVLVALLGYWIARFGLGPVRRLSRQANSLPPGDSKQRLDTEALPDELQELAVSFNGALARQEAAWCQLEGFNANVAHELRTPLTNLIGQTQVALAHGRDVAELQDLLQSNLEELERMGTIVNDMLFLAGAESGQRATELSDVSLYEEASKTVEYLEPVLLDKHLNVTIEGDMCVRIDRRLFHRSLANLLHNAARYAVPGSTITVNLVSHGMQVEVSVSNAGEPIDDVHLQRLFERFYRADVARARSDAHHGLGLSIVRAIASMHGGRVFAHSKDGFNTFGFSLISQAAR
;
A
#
# COMPACT_ATOMS: atom_id res chain seq x y z
N MET A 1 14.68 6.19 17.97
CA MET A 1 13.58 7.10 17.56
C MET A 1 12.24 6.42 17.84
N MET A 2 11.49 6.89 18.84
CA MET A 2 10.17 6.33 19.16
C MET A 2 9.21 6.58 17.99
N LYS A 3 8.73 5.50 17.34
CA LYS A 3 7.66 5.58 16.31
C LYS A 3 6.39 6.11 16.98
N GLY A 4 6.16 7.42 16.88
CA GLY A 4 4.99 8.08 17.47
C GLY A 4 3.69 7.53 16.90
N SER A 5 2.64 7.47 17.73
CA SER A 5 1.30 7.03 17.33
C SER A 5 0.77 7.86 16.15
N ILE A 6 0.25 7.19 15.12
CA ILE A 6 -0.37 7.84 13.93
C ILE A 6 -1.42 8.86 14.37
N SER A 7 -2.25 8.53 15.36
CA SER A 7 -3.27 9.46 15.90
C SER A 7 -2.67 10.75 16.45
N LYS A 8 -1.51 10.68 17.13
CA LYS A 8 -0.83 11.88 17.65
C LYS A 8 -0.26 12.74 16.52
N ARG A 9 0.34 12.10 15.50
CA ARG A 9 0.90 12.81 14.34
C ARG A 9 -0.18 13.51 13.53
N LEU A 10 -1.31 12.82 13.30
CA LEU A 10 -2.43 13.38 12.57
C LEU A 10 -3.07 14.55 13.33
N ALA A 11 -3.31 14.40 14.64
CA ALA A 11 -3.82 15.49 15.48
C ALA A 11 -2.89 16.72 15.46
N LEU A 12 -1.57 16.51 15.52
CA LEU A 12 -0.58 17.58 15.46
C LEU A 12 -0.55 18.28 14.10
N MET A 13 -0.64 17.53 12.99
CA MET A 13 -0.72 18.12 11.65
C MET A 13 -1.98 18.97 11.49
N PHE A 14 -3.16 18.48 11.89
CA PHE A 14 -4.40 19.26 11.86
C PHE A 14 -4.31 20.51 12.74
N ALA A 15 -3.76 20.38 13.95
CA ALA A 15 -3.57 21.51 14.86
C ALA A 15 -2.66 22.59 14.26
N LEU A 16 -1.54 22.20 13.62
CA LEU A 16 -0.64 23.12 12.94
C LEU A 16 -1.31 23.81 11.74
N SER A 17 -2.06 23.08 10.92
CA SER A 17 -2.81 23.65 9.80
C SER A 17 -3.85 24.67 10.27
N VAL A 18 -4.62 24.34 11.30
CA VAL A 18 -5.62 25.27 11.86
C VAL A 18 -4.95 26.48 12.53
N MET A 19 -3.84 26.28 13.23
CA MET A 19 -3.04 27.38 13.80
C MET A 19 -2.58 28.34 12.70
N LEU A 20 -2.06 27.82 11.58
CA LEU A 20 -1.62 28.65 10.46
C LEU A 20 -2.80 29.44 9.84
N ILE A 21 -3.91 28.76 9.56
CA ILE A 21 -5.11 29.39 8.96
C ILE A 21 -5.67 30.47 9.89
N THR A 22 -5.82 30.17 11.18
CA THR A 22 -6.33 31.12 12.17
C THR A 22 -5.37 32.29 12.39
N ALA A 23 -4.05 32.08 12.36
CA ALA A 23 -3.07 33.16 12.45
C ALA A 23 -3.12 34.10 11.24
N ILE A 24 -3.23 33.56 10.02
CA ILE A 24 -3.38 34.36 8.79
C ILE A 24 -4.68 35.15 8.85
N SER A 25 -5.81 34.49 9.14
CA SER A 25 -7.11 35.15 9.26
C SER A 25 -7.13 36.23 10.35
N ALA A 26 -6.54 35.94 11.51
CA ALA A 26 -6.46 36.90 12.61
C ALA A 26 -5.61 38.13 12.24
N THR A 27 -4.51 37.93 11.51
CA THR A 27 -3.66 39.01 11.03
C THR A 27 -4.39 39.89 10.02
N LEU A 28 -5.11 39.28 9.07
CA LEU A 28 -5.92 40.00 8.08
C LEU A 28 -7.03 40.83 8.75
N LEU A 29 -7.79 40.23 9.68
CA LEU A 29 -8.85 40.93 10.41
C LEU A 29 -8.30 42.09 11.24
N ARG A 30 -7.16 41.89 11.92
CA ARG A 30 -6.51 42.97 12.68
C ARG A 30 -6.04 44.10 11.78
N CYS A 31 -5.42 43.80 10.63
CA CYS A 31 -5.00 44.81 9.66
C CYS A 31 -6.21 45.57 9.11
N SER A 32 -7.27 44.86 8.71
CA SER A 32 -8.50 45.45 8.20
C SER A 32 -9.18 46.37 9.22
N LEU A 33 -9.28 45.93 10.49
CA LEU A 33 -9.84 46.76 11.55
C LEU A 33 -8.97 48.00 11.82
N LYS A 34 -7.64 47.85 11.83
CA LYS A 34 -6.72 48.98 12.00
C LYS A 34 -6.93 50.04 10.91
N THR A 35 -6.95 49.63 9.63
CA THR A 35 -7.19 50.52 8.50
C THR A 35 -8.56 51.19 8.61
N SER A 36 -9.61 50.44 8.97
CA SER A 36 -10.96 50.99 9.16
C SER A 36 -11.02 52.05 10.26
N LEU A 37 -10.30 51.84 11.38
CA LEU A 37 -10.24 52.82 12.48
C LEU A 37 -9.44 54.08 12.08
N GLU A 38 -8.36 53.93 11.30
CA GLU A 38 -7.58 55.06 10.76
C GLU A 38 -8.44 55.91 9.81
N GLU A 39 -9.18 55.28 8.88
CA GLU A 39 -10.12 55.95 7.99
C GLU A 39 -11.25 56.64 8.76
N GLN A 40 -11.80 55.98 9.80
CA GLN A 40 -12.84 56.58 10.64
C GLN A 40 -12.35 57.83 11.36
N MET A 41 -11.13 57.80 11.91
CA MET A 41 -10.52 58.98 12.54
C MET A 41 -10.27 60.12 11.53
N GLN A 42 -9.80 59.81 10.32
CA GLN A 42 -9.61 60.81 9.27
C GLN A 42 -10.94 61.42 8.81
N ASN A 43 -11.97 60.61 8.62
CA ASN A 43 -13.30 61.09 8.23
C ASN A 43 -13.93 61.98 9.31
N GLU A 44 -13.74 61.65 10.60
CA GLU A 44 -14.17 62.52 11.70
C GLU A 44 -13.46 63.88 11.64
N LEU A 45 -12.14 63.90 11.42
CA LEU A 45 -11.39 65.16 11.27
C LEU A 45 -11.86 65.97 10.06
N ILE A 46 -12.05 65.33 8.90
CA ILE A 46 -12.56 65.98 7.68
C ILE A 46 -13.94 66.57 7.93
N LEU A 47 -14.83 65.85 8.61
CA LEU A 47 -16.17 66.32 8.94
C LEU A 47 -16.09 67.58 9.82
N ARG A 48 -15.25 67.58 10.85
CA ARG A 48 -15.06 68.74 11.75
C ARG A 48 -14.56 69.97 10.98
N HIS A 49 -13.59 69.77 10.08
CA HIS A 49 -13.14 70.83 9.16
C HIS A 49 -14.27 71.31 8.24
N SER A 50 -15.04 70.42 7.63
CA SER A 50 -16.12 70.79 6.70
C SER A 50 -17.20 71.68 7.36
N VAL A 51 -17.43 71.52 8.67
CA VAL A 51 -18.39 72.31 9.44
C VAL A 51 -17.79 73.65 9.89
N LEU A 52 -16.50 73.69 10.22
CA LEU A 52 -15.87 74.85 10.85
C LEU A 52 -15.11 75.76 9.88
N ASP A 53 -14.54 75.22 8.79
CA ASP A 53 -13.82 76.01 7.79
C ASP A 53 -14.68 77.13 7.20
N PRO A 54 -15.97 76.93 6.82
CA PRO A 54 -16.80 78.01 6.28
C PRO A 54 -17.11 79.08 7.31
N VAL A 55 -17.21 78.70 8.59
CA VAL A 55 -17.46 79.64 9.69
C VAL A 55 -16.20 80.48 9.94
N LEU A 56 -15.03 79.84 9.95
CA LEU A 56 -13.75 80.50 10.09
C LEU A 56 -13.47 81.44 8.90
N ALA A 57 -13.82 81.02 7.68
CA ALA A 57 -13.53 81.77 6.46
C ALA A 57 -14.48 82.94 6.17
N LYS A 58 -15.61 83.09 6.88
CA LYS A 58 -16.66 84.07 6.54
C LYS A 58 -16.51 85.44 7.22
N TYR A 59 -15.78 85.54 8.33
CA TYR A 59 -15.74 86.75 9.16
C TYR A 59 -14.32 87.28 9.33
N ASP A 60 -14.17 88.61 9.20
CA ASP A 60 -12.88 89.32 9.22
C ASP A 60 -12.73 90.28 10.43
N SER A 61 -13.74 90.38 11.29
CA SER A 61 -13.78 91.31 12.43
C SER A 61 -13.35 90.64 13.75
N PRO A 62 -12.49 91.29 14.57
CA PRO A 62 -12.11 90.81 15.90
C PRO A 62 -13.29 90.59 16.86
N ALA A 63 -14.40 91.34 16.70
CA ALA A 63 -15.57 91.21 17.57
C ALA A 63 -16.32 89.88 17.38
N PHE A 64 -16.36 89.35 16.15
CA PHE A 64 -16.95 88.04 15.87
C PHE A 64 -16.11 86.90 16.43
N TRP A 65 -14.78 87.11 16.53
CA TRP A 65 -13.86 86.11 17.04
C TRP A 65 -14.11 85.74 18.51
N ILE A 66 -14.59 86.70 19.32
CA ILE A 66 -14.97 86.46 20.72
C ILE A 66 -16.08 85.39 20.80
N GLY A 67 -17.15 85.54 20.01
CA GLY A 67 -18.24 84.55 19.96
C GLY A 67 -17.84 83.22 19.30
N LEU A 68 -16.88 83.24 18.37
CA LEU A 68 -16.32 82.01 17.81
C LEU A 68 -15.50 81.23 18.84
N ARG A 69 -14.75 81.91 19.71
CA ARG A 69 -14.03 81.25 20.82
C ARG A 69 -15.01 80.54 21.74
N GLU A 70 -16.10 81.19 22.16
CA GLU A 70 -17.16 80.55 22.95
C GLU A 70 -17.78 79.34 22.24
N LYS A 71 -17.97 79.41 20.91
CA LYS A 71 -18.48 78.29 20.12
C LYS A 71 -17.47 77.14 20.01
N LEU A 72 -16.18 77.42 19.85
CA LEU A 72 -15.12 76.41 19.83
C LEU A 72 -14.93 75.77 21.21
N ASP A 73 -15.06 76.55 22.29
CA ASP A 73 -15.06 76.05 23.66
C ASP A 73 -16.26 75.09 23.88
N GLY A 74 -17.45 75.48 23.41
CA GLY A 74 -18.65 74.62 23.48
C GLY A 74 -18.59 73.37 22.60
N LEU A 75 -17.78 73.38 21.53
CA LEU A 75 -17.55 72.22 20.65
C LEU A 75 -16.39 71.33 21.11
N THR A 76 -15.62 71.78 22.10
CA THR A 76 -14.55 71.01 22.74
C THR A 76 -15.20 70.19 23.88
N PRO A 77 -15.33 68.86 23.73
CA PRO A 77 -15.93 68.04 24.77
C PRO A 77 -15.10 68.09 26.06
N THR A 78 -15.73 67.93 27.23
CA THR A 78 -15.08 67.96 28.54
C THR A 78 -13.98 66.91 28.72
N ASP A 79 -14.06 65.81 27.97
CA ASP A 79 -13.03 64.73 27.94
C ASP A 79 -11.88 65.05 26.95
N GLU A 80 -11.88 66.26 26.38
CA GLU A 80 -10.85 66.80 25.45
C GLU A 80 -10.45 65.84 24.33
N ARG A 81 -11.38 64.98 23.91
CA ARG A 81 -11.16 63.99 22.84
C ARG A 81 -10.89 64.67 21.51
N VAL A 82 -11.53 65.81 21.31
CA VAL A 82 -11.29 66.70 20.18
C VAL A 82 -10.74 67.99 20.72
N ARG A 83 -9.66 68.49 20.16
CA ARG A 83 -9.09 69.80 20.46
C ARG A 83 -8.93 70.60 19.17
N TYR A 84 -9.14 71.90 19.27
CA TYR A 84 -9.04 72.82 18.15
C TYR A 84 -7.95 73.84 18.43
N TRP A 85 -7.11 74.13 17.44
CA TRP A 85 -6.13 75.20 17.48
C TRP A 85 -6.28 76.11 16.28
N VAL A 86 -6.20 77.41 16.52
CA VAL A 86 -6.08 78.42 15.48
C VAL A 86 -4.78 79.17 15.71
N LEU A 87 -3.80 78.95 14.82
CA LEU A 87 -2.48 79.58 14.90
C LEU A 87 -2.40 80.72 13.90
N VAL A 88 -2.17 81.93 14.42
CA VAL A 88 -2.07 83.20 13.71
C VAL A 88 -1.09 84.10 14.47
N ASP A 89 -0.28 84.87 13.73
CA ASP A 89 0.70 85.82 14.32
C ASP A 89 0.04 86.92 15.16
N ASN A 90 -1.20 87.28 14.85
CA ASN A 90 -2.03 88.21 15.61
C ASN A 90 -2.83 87.48 16.72
N PRO A 91 -2.56 87.74 18.03
CA PRO A 91 -3.25 87.09 19.14
C PRO A 91 -4.76 87.34 19.21
N ALA A 92 -5.26 88.38 18.52
CA ALA A 92 -6.69 88.64 18.42
C ALA A 92 -7.45 87.52 17.71
N TYR A 93 -6.78 86.75 16.85
CA TYR A 93 -7.36 85.66 16.04
C TYR A 93 -6.85 84.27 16.42
N SER A 94 -6.05 84.12 17.49
CA SER A 94 -5.57 82.81 17.93
C SER A 94 -6.59 82.10 18.84
N TYR A 95 -6.52 80.77 18.90
CA TYR A 95 -7.34 79.91 19.78
C TYR A 95 -6.60 78.61 20.11
N GLY A 96 -6.84 78.02 21.28
CA GLY A 96 -6.24 76.74 21.70
C GLY A 96 -4.85 76.84 22.35
N GLY A 97 -4.29 78.05 22.46
CA GLY A 97 -2.97 78.27 23.08
C GLY A 97 -1.80 77.77 22.24
N GLY A 98 -0.64 77.61 22.87
CA GLY A 98 0.54 77.02 22.24
C GLY A 98 0.39 75.51 22.03
N MET A 99 1.04 74.98 20.99
CA MET A 99 0.99 73.56 20.70
C MET A 99 1.71 72.75 21.81
N PRO A 100 1.11 71.66 22.33
CA PRO A 100 1.64 70.93 23.49
C PRO A 100 3.02 70.31 23.29
N ASP A 101 3.42 70.04 22.05
CA ASP A 101 4.71 69.44 21.69
C ASP A 101 5.84 70.47 21.53
N GLY A 102 5.54 71.77 21.71
CA GLY A 102 6.50 72.86 21.57
C GLY A 102 7.01 73.08 20.13
N GLN A 103 6.44 72.40 19.13
CA GLN A 103 6.84 72.57 17.74
C GLN A 103 6.11 73.74 17.08
N ASP A 104 6.73 74.33 16.06
CA ASP A 104 6.09 75.37 15.24
C ASP A 104 5.20 74.74 14.16
N TRP A 105 3.91 74.64 14.45
CA TRP A 105 2.91 74.09 13.54
C TRP A 105 2.41 75.11 12.49
N SER A 106 2.81 76.38 12.59
CA SER A 106 2.40 77.43 11.63
C SER A 106 2.94 77.19 10.22
N LYS A 107 4.06 76.45 10.10
CA LYS A 107 4.78 76.17 8.85
C LYS A 107 4.54 74.77 8.28
N ARG A 108 3.73 73.95 8.94
CA ARG A 108 3.44 72.58 8.48
C ARG A 108 2.56 72.62 7.21
N PRO A 109 2.78 71.73 6.22
CA PRO A 109 1.89 71.65 5.07
C PRO A 109 0.51 71.14 5.49
N ASP A 110 -0.50 71.43 4.68
CA ASP A 110 -1.85 70.91 4.91
C ASP A 110 -1.86 69.38 4.78
N GLY A 111 -2.54 68.68 5.68
CA GLY A 111 -2.57 67.22 5.71
C GLY A 111 -2.83 66.61 7.08
N PHE A 112 -2.69 65.28 7.17
CA PHE A 112 -2.83 64.53 8.41
C PHE A 112 -1.48 64.30 9.07
N PHE A 113 -1.42 64.52 10.38
CA PHE A 113 -0.23 64.33 11.19
C PHE A 113 -0.56 63.59 12.47
N SER A 114 0.46 63.15 13.20
CA SER A 114 0.29 62.58 14.53
C SER A 114 1.23 63.29 15.50
N MET A 115 0.73 63.61 16.68
CA MET A 115 1.45 64.34 17.72
C MET A 115 1.37 63.60 19.04
N ALA A 116 2.54 63.32 19.62
CA ALA A 116 2.63 62.82 20.97
C ALA A 116 2.30 63.94 21.97
N ILE A 117 1.42 63.65 22.93
CA ILE A 117 1.11 64.55 24.03
C ILE A 117 1.68 63.90 25.29
N PRO A 118 2.52 64.59 26.09
CA PRO A 118 3.18 64.00 27.26
C PRO A 118 2.24 63.33 28.27
N GLU A 119 1.01 63.85 28.38
CA GLU A 119 -0.01 63.38 29.33
C GLU A 119 -0.87 62.21 28.79
N ARG A 120 -0.64 61.73 27.55
CA ARG A 120 -1.46 60.69 26.90
C ARG A 120 -0.63 59.51 26.40
N ASP A 121 -1.18 58.32 26.59
CA ASP A 121 -0.56 57.04 26.17
C ASP A 121 -0.43 56.87 24.65
N ARG A 122 -1.30 57.53 23.88
CA ARG A 122 -1.35 57.41 22.41
C ARG A 122 -1.34 58.81 21.79
N PRO A 123 -0.74 58.98 20.60
CA PRO A 123 -0.64 60.28 19.96
C PRO A 123 -2.02 60.76 19.48
N MET A 124 -2.24 62.07 19.46
CA MET A 124 -3.39 62.63 18.75
C MET A 124 -3.14 62.58 17.26
N VAL A 125 -4.20 62.34 16.48
CA VAL A 125 -4.16 62.50 15.03
C VAL A 125 -4.73 63.87 14.70
N LEU A 126 -4.00 64.61 13.90
CA LEU A 126 -4.26 65.99 13.58
C LEU A 126 -4.58 66.13 12.11
N GLN A 127 -5.49 67.04 11.79
CA GLN A 127 -5.62 67.57 10.44
C GLN A 127 -5.26 69.05 10.49
N VAL A 128 -4.30 69.45 9.65
CA VAL A 128 -3.85 70.83 9.49
C VAL A 128 -4.42 71.34 8.18
N LYS A 129 -5.08 72.50 8.22
CA LYS A 129 -5.59 73.18 7.04
C LYS A 129 -5.34 74.68 7.10
N THR A 130 -4.97 75.24 5.96
CA THR A 130 -4.78 76.69 5.80
C THR A 130 -6.09 77.34 5.39
N ILE A 131 -6.50 78.36 6.13
CA ILE A 131 -7.62 79.22 5.75
C ILE A 131 -7.05 80.54 5.23
N PRO A 132 -7.35 80.93 3.98
CA PRO A 132 -6.75 82.09 3.34
C PRO A 132 -7.14 83.40 4.05
N ALA A 133 -6.28 84.41 3.94
CA ALA A 133 -6.55 85.74 4.46
C ALA A 133 -7.86 86.33 3.90
N MET A 134 -8.59 87.10 4.71
CA MET A 134 -9.83 87.76 4.30
C MET A 134 -9.93 89.12 4.98
N GLY A 135 -9.97 90.21 4.19
CA GLY A 135 -10.06 91.57 4.73
C GLY A 135 -8.93 91.87 5.72
N ASN A 136 -9.29 92.21 6.95
CA ASN A 136 -8.36 92.52 8.04
C ASN A 136 -7.84 91.27 8.81
N ARG A 137 -8.26 90.07 8.40
CA ARG A 137 -7.85 88.80 9.02
C ARG A 137 -6.69 88.20 8.22
N PRO A 138 -5.52 87.98 8.84
CA PRO A 138 -4.39 87.30 8.19
C PRO A 138 -4.71 85.84 7.88
N GLU A 139 -3.85 85.20 7.10
CA GLU A 139 -3.89 83.75 6.88
C GLU A 139 -3.83 83.03 8.23
N LEU A 140 -4.68 82.02 8.43
CA LEU A 140 -4.72 81.25 9.65
C LEU A 140 -4.54 79.76 9.41
N ARG A 141 -3.85 79.11 10.36
CA ARG A 141 -3.73 77.66 10.40
C ARG A 141 -4.76 77.12 11.37
N PHE A 142 -5.72 76.37 10.84
CA PHE A 142 -6.70 75.67 11.64
C PHE A 142 -6.29 74.21 11.78
N ILE A 143 -6.16 73.77 13.03
CA ILE A 143 -5.73 72.41 13.37
C ILE A 143 -6.81 71.77 14.23
N VAL A 144 -7.31 70.62 13.79
CA VAL A 144 -8.20 69.77 14.58
C VAL A 144 -7.42 68.55 15.01
N GLY A 145 -7.37 68.28 16.32
CA GLY A 145 -6.78 67.08 16.87
C GLY A 145 -7.84 66.15 17.44
N LEU A 146 -7.71 64.86 17.15
CA LEU A 146 -8.54 63.78 17.67
C LEU A 146 -7.69 62.81 18.48
N ASP A 147 -8.21 62.41 19.64
CA ASP A 147 -7.56 61.44 20.50
C ASP A 147 -7.65 60.02 19.92
N SER A 148 -6.50 59.39 19.69
CA SER A 148 -6.45 58.02 19.17
C SER A 148 -6.61 56.96 20.27
N THR A 149 -6.56 57.32 21.56
CA THR A 149 -6.60 56.35 22.67
C THR A 149 -7.83 55.44 22.64
N PRO A 150 -9.09 55.90 22.39
CA PRO A 150 -10.26 55.03 22.41
C PRO A 150 -10.25 54.04 21.23
N PHE A 151 -9.81 54.48 20.06
CA PHE A 151 -9.68 53.67 18.85
C PHE A 151 -8.60 52.59 19.03
N MET A 152 -7.44 52.96 19.57
CA MET A 152 -6.35 52.02 19.82
C MET A 152 -6.66 51.03 20.95
N LYS A 153 -7.36 51.45 22.02
CA LYS A 153 -7.86 50.54 23.06
C LYS A 153 -8.85 49.51 22.49
N THR A 154 -9.70 49.91 21.55
CA THR A 154 -10.61 49.00 20.83
C THR A 154 -9.82 47.97 20.03
N LEU A 155 -8.79 48.40 19.29
CA LEU A 155 -7.90 47.51 18.54
C LEU A 155 -7.15 46.52 19.46
N ASP A 156 -6.66 46.99 20.61
CA ASP A 156 -5.98 46.14 21.60
C ASP A 156 -6.94 45.10 22.21
N HIS A 157 -8.17 45.51 22.56
CA HIS A 157 -9.19 44.60 23.08
C HIS A 157 -9.63 43.56 22.05
N PHE A 158 -9.84 43.98 20.80
CA PHE A 158 -10.13 43.09 19.69
C PHE A 158 -8.99 42.09 19.47
N THR A 159 -7.74 42.55 19.47
CA THR A 159 -6.56 41.69 19.30
C THR A 159 -6.46 40.63 20.42
N LYS A 160 -6.67 41.02 21.68
CA LYS A 160 -6.67 40.07 22.81
C LYS A 160 -7.77 39.02 22.68
N THR A 161 -8.98 39.45 22.36
CA THR A 161 -10.13 38.56 22.17
C THR A 161 -9.87 37.58 21.03
N LEU A 162 -9.34 38.07 19.90
CA LEU A 162 -9.00 37.27 18.74
C LEU A 162 -7.96 36.20 19.09
N ILE A 163 -6.85 36.56 19.73
CA ILE A 163 -5.82 35.61 20.17
C ILE A 163 -6.41 34.54 21.09
N LEU A 164 -7.21 34.94 22.08
CA LEU A 164 -7.82 34.00 23.04
C LEU A 164 -8.76 33.01 22.33
N THR A 165 -9.64 33.50 21.47
CA THR A 165 -10.58 32.65 20.72
C THR A 165 -9.86 31.73 19.73
N SER A 166 -8.82 32.21 19.03
CA SER A 166 -8.00 31.39 18.12
C SER A 166 -7.24 30.30 18.88
N ALA A 167 -6.62 30.63 20.02
CA ALA A 167 -5.92 29.66 20.85
C ALA A 167 -6.87 28.56 21.35
N LEU A 168 -8.07 28.94 21.82
CA LEU A 168 -9.09 27.99 22.25
C LEU A 168 -9.55 27.08 21.08
N GLY A 169 -9.77 27.67 19.89
CA GLY A 169 -10.14 26.92 18.69
C GLY A 169 -9.08 25.88 18.28
N VAL A 170 -7.80 26.26 18.30
CA VAL A 170 -6.69 25.34 17.98
C VAL A 170 -6.63 24.17 18.96
N VAL A 171 -6.79 24.43 20.27
CA VAL A 171 -6.80 23.37 21.29
C VAL A 171 -8.00 22.43 21.08
N LEU A 172 -9.19 22.97 20.80
CA LEU A 172 -10.39 22.19 20.56
C LEU A 172 -10.23 21.27 19.33
N VAL A 173 -9.73 21.80 18.21
CA VAL A 173 -9.49 21.00 17.01
C VAL A 173 -8.42 19.93 17.24
N ALA A 174 -7.36 20.24 17.99
CA ALA A 174 -6.33 19.25 18.33
C ALA A 174 -6.92 18.08 19.14
N LEU A 175 -7.79 18.37 20.11
CA LEU A 175 -8.47 17.36 20.92
C LEU A 175 -9.44 16.51 20.09
N LEU A 176 -10.29 17.15 19.28
CA LEU A 176 -11.23 16.45 18.40
C LEU A 176 -10.50 15.59 17.37
N GLY A 177 -9.46 16.12 16.73
CA GLY A 177 -8.63 15.39 15.76
C GLY A 177 -7.96 14.17 16.39
N TYR A 178 -7.47 14.29 17.62
CA TYR A 178 -6.95 13.15 18.37
C TYR A 178 -8.02 12.09 18.64
N TRP A 179 -9.22 12.50 19.04
CA TRP A 179 -10.33 11.60 19.36
C TRP A 179 -10.82 10.84 18.13
N ILE A 180 -11.06 11.55 17.01
CA ILE A 180 -11.45 10.98 15.72
C ILE A 180 -10.41 9.97 15.24
N ALA A 181 -9.13 10.34 15.26
CA ALA A 181 -8.05 9.46 14.82
C ALA A 181 -7.88 8.23 15.73
N ARG A 182 -8.17 8.35 17.03
CA ARG A 182 -8.09 7.22 17.97
C ARG A 182 -9.25 6.24 17.77
N PHE A 183 -10.45 6.76 17.49
CA PHE A 183 -11.64 5.94 17.27
C PHE A 183 -11.61 5.28 15.88
N GLY A 184 -11.27 6.05 14.83
CA GLY A 184 -11.19 5.57 13.45
C GLY A 184 -10.11 4.51 13.22
N LEU A 185 -9.02 4.52 13.99
CA LEU A 185 -7.97 3.49 13.93
C LEU A 185 -8.24 2.28 14.85
N GLY A 186 -9.40 2.23 15.52
CA GLY A 186 -9.82 1.10 16.35
C GLY A 186 -9.89 -0.23 15.58
N PRO A 187 -10.54 -0.31 14.40
CA PRO A 187 -10.62 -1.53 13.59
C PRO A 187 -9.26 -2.10 13.21
N VAL A 188 -8.29 -1.26 12.83
CA VAL A 188 -6.92 -1.69 12.51
C VAL A 188 -6.25 -2.41 13.70
N ARG A 189 -6.47 -1.91 14.92
CA ARG A 189 -5.93 -2.56 16.13
C ARG A 189 -6.61 -3.91 16.41
N ARG A 190 -7.90 -4.05 16.08
CA ARG A 190 -8.62 -5.33 16.21
C ARG A 190 -8.09 -6.36 15.21
N LEU A 191 -7.92 -5.97 13.96
CA LEU A 191 -7.34 -6.81 12.91
C LEU A 191 -5.91 -7.26 13.28
N SER A 192 -5.08 -6.32 13.77
CA SER A 192 -3.74 -6.66 14.26
C SER A 192 -3.75 -7.63 15.45
N ARG A 193 -4.73 -7.52 16.37
CA ARG A 193 -4.89 -8.48 17.47
C ARG A 193 -5.33 -9.85 16.96
N GLN A 194 -6.29 -9.91 16.04
CA GLN A 194 -6.74 -11.16 15.41
C GLN A 194 -5.56 -11.85 14.72
N ALA A 195 -4.77 -11.11 13.93
CA ALA A 195 -3.58 -11.64 13.27
C ALA A 195 -2.54 -12.19 14.28
N ASN A 196 -2.33 -11.50 15.41
CA ASN A 196 -1.42 -11.97 16.47
C ASN A 196 -1.98 -13.12 17.31
N SER A 197 -3.30 -13.30 17.36
CA SER A 197 -3.95 -14.36 18.12
C SER A 197 -4.12 -15.65 17.32
N LEU A 198 -3.81 -15.66 16.02
CA LEU A 198 -3.80 -16.87 15.20
C LEU A 198 -2.78 -17.86 15.80
N PRO A 199 -3.22 -18.99 16.36
CA PRO A 199 -2.32 -19.97 16.94
C PRO A 199 -1.34 -20.51 15.88
N PRO A 200 -0.08 -20.78 16.23
CA PRO A 200 0.80 -21.55 15.35
C PRO A 200 0.16 -22.91 15.06
N GLY A 201 -0.12 -23.19 13.78
CA GLY A 201 -0.66 -24.48 13.33
C GLY A 201 -2.19 -24.57 13.20
N ASP A 202 -2.97 -23.57 13.62
CA ASP A 202 -4.41 -23.54 13.35
C ASP A 202 -4.69 -22.81 12.04
N SER A 203 -4.52 -23.52 10.92
CA SER A 203 -4.62 -22.98 9.56
C SER A 203 -6.04 -22.56 9.15
N LYS A 204 -7.07 -22.93 9.92
CA LYS A 204 -8.48 -22.74 9.55
C LYS A 204 -9.04 -21.40 10.00
N GLN A 205 -8.39 -20.72 10.93
CA GLN A 205 -8.86 -19.42 11.40
C GLN A 205 -8.61 -18.33 10.34
N ARG A 206 -9.57 -17.41 10.21
CA ARG A 206 -9.56 -16.32 9.23
C ARG A 206 -9.78 -14.99 9.93
N LEU A 207 -9.31 -13.91 9.32
CA LEU A 207 -9.67 -12.57 9.74
C LEU A 207 -11.13 -12.32 9.41
N ASP A 208 -11.85 -11.71 10.36
CA ASP A 208 -13.26 -11.35 10.20
C ASP A 208 -13.38 -10.15 9.23
N THR A 209 -14.05 -10.37 8.10
CA THR A 209 -14.24 -9.39 7.04
C THR A 209 -15.56 -8.62 7.12
N GLU A 210 -16.52 -9.08 7.92
CA GLU A 210 -17.88 -8.50 7.97
C GLU A 210 -17.95 -7.26 8.87
N ALA A 211 -17.10 -7.20 9.91
CA ALA A 211 -17.07 -6.10 10.86
C ALA A 211 -16.07 -4.97 10.49
N LEU A 212 -15.49 -5.00 9.29
CA LEU A 212 -14.44 -4.07 8.85
C LEU A 212 -15.01 -2.98 7.94
N PRO A 213 -14.50 -1.73 8.04
CA PRO A 213 -14.73 -0.69 7.03
C PRO A 213 -14.24 -1.14 5.65
N ASP A 214 -14.86 -0.62 4.60
CA ASP A 214 -14.56 -0.95 3.19
C ASP A 214 -13.07 -0.79 2.85
N GLU A 215 -12.40 0.24 3.39
CA GLU A 215 -10.98 0.51 3.14
C GLU A 215 -10.05 -0.58 3.69
N LEU A 216 -10.51 -1.35 4.68
CA LEU A 216 -9.74 -2.45 5.28
C LEU A 216 -10.19 -3.82 4.78
N GLN A 217 -11.33 -3.91 4.09
CA GLN A 217 -11.88 -5.17 3.60
C GLN A 217 -10.95 -5.80 2.56
N GLU A 218 -10.43 -5.02 1.62
CA GLU A 218 -9.48 -5.50 0.60
C GLU A 218 -8.21 -6.10 1.22
N LEU A 219 -7.69 -5.46 2.28
CA LEU A 219 -6.52 -5.95 3.01
C LEU A 219 -6.82 -7.27 3.74
N ALA A 220 -7.97 -7.37 4.41
CA ALA A 220 -8.40 -8.57 5.11
C ALA A 220 -8.62 -9.75 4.14
N VAL A 221 -9.25 -9.50 2.99
CA VAL A 221 -9.43 -10.48 1.92
C VAL A 221 -8.07 -10.96 1.38
N SER A 222 -7.15 -10.03 1.10
CA SER A 222 -5.81 -10.36 0.61
C SER A 222 -5.02 -11.20 1.62
N PHE A 223 -5.12 -10.89 2.92
CA PHE A 223 -4.50 -11.65 3.99
C PHE A 223 -5.11 -13.06 4.12
N ASN A 224 -6.44 -13.16 4.09
CA ASN A 224 -7.14 -14.45 4.09
C ASN A 224 -6.77 -15.31 2.87
N GLY A 225 -6.57 -14.70 1.70
CA GLY A 225 -6.06 -15.39 0.51
C GLY A 225 -4.63 -15.92 0.69
N ALA A 226 -3.77 -15.19 1.39
CA ALA A 226 -2.43 -15.69 1.75
C ALA A 226 -2.50 -16.87 2.73
N LEU A 227 -3.35 -16.79 3.76
CA LEU A 227 -3.59 -17.89 4.69
C LEU A 227 -4.13 -19.15 3.97
N ALA A 228 -5.04 -18.98 3.01
CA ALA A 228 -5.57 -20.11 2.24
C ALA A 228 -4.50 -20.80 1.38
N ARG A 229 -3.60 -20.04 0.74
CA ARG A 229 -2.46 -20.61 0.01
C ARG A 229 -1.50 -21.35 0.93
N GLN A 230 -1.25 -20.79 2.11
CA GLN A 230 -0.43 -21.45 3.12
C GLN A 230 -1.09 -22.77 3.56
N GLU A 231 -2.37 -22.76 3.94
CA GLU A 231 -3.10 -23.97 4.34
C GLU A 231 -3.06 -25.07 3.27
N ALA A 232 -3.30 -24.73 2.00
CA ALA A 232 -3.23 -25.68 0.90
C ALA A 232 -1.84 -26.34 0.78
N ALA A 233 -0.77 -25.54 0.92
CA ALA A 233 0.59 -26.06 0.91
C ALA A 233 0.90 -26.98 2.11
N TRP A 234 0.38 -26.63 3.30
CA TRP A 234 0.52 -27.46 4.50
C TRP A 234 -0.21 -28.80 4.36
N CYS A 235 -1.46 -28.81 3.90
CA CYS A 235 -2.20 -30.05 3.66
C CYS A 235 -1.52 -30.95 2.63
N GLN A 236 -0.94 -30.37 1.57
CA GLN A 236 -0.19 -31.12 0.56
C GLN A 236 1.08 -31.76 1.15
N LEU A 237 1.78 -31.03 2.01
CA LEU A 237 2.98 -31.54 2.70
C LEU A 237 2.64 -32.66 3.69
N GLU A 238 1.58 -32.51 4.48
CA GLU A 238 1.15 -33.51 5.46
C GLU A 238 0.69 -34.80 4.78
N GLY A 239 -0.15 -34.68 3.74
CA GLY A 239 -0.56 -35.83 2.93
C GLY A 239 0.62 -36.53 2.25
N PHE A 240 1.62 -35.77 1.80
CA PHE A 240 2.86 -36.32 1.27
C PHE A 240 3.62 -37.15 2.33
N ASN A 241 3.87 -36.58 3.51
CA ASN A 241 4.62 -37.26 4.56
C ASN A 241 3.92 -38.55 5.03
N ALA A 242 2.58 -38.52 5.14
CA ALA A 242 1.79 -39.70 5.49
C ALA A 242 1.90 -40.82 4.44
N ASN A 243 1.80 -40.48 3.14
CA ASN A 243 1.89 -41.44 2.05
C ASN A 243 3.31 -42.04 1.94
N VAL A 244 4.35 -41.21 2.08
CA VAL A 244 5.76 -41.65 2.11
C VAL A 244 5.98 -42.67 3.23
N ALA A 245 5.52 -42.34 4.44
CA ALA A 245 5.68 -43.22 5.59
C ALA A 245 4.96 -44.56 5.39
N HIS A 246 3.81 -44.59 4.72
CA HIS A 246 3.09 -45.82 4.45
C HIS A 246 3.80 -46.69 3.40
N GLU A 247 4.21 -46.10 2.28
CA GLU A 247 4.88 -46.80 1.17
C GLU A 247 6.24 -47.38 1.57
N LEU A 248 6.96 -46.75 2.51
CA LEU A 248 8.24 -47.28 3.01
C LEU A 248 8.07 -48.31 4.15
N ARG A 249 7.01 -48.21 4.96
CA ARG A 249 6.80 -49.09 6.12
C ARG A 249 6.52 -50.53 5.72
N THR A 250 5.68 -50.74 4.72
CA THR A 250 5.27 -52.08 4.25
C THR A 250 6.47 -52.92 3.78
N PRO A 251 7.30 -52.46 2.81
CA PRO A 251 8.43 -53.25 2.35
C PRO A 251 9.52 -53.43 3.42
N LEU A 252 9.75 -52.40 4.24
CA LEU A 252 10.67 -52.50 5.37
C LEU A 252 10.23 -53.58 6.37
N THR A 253 8.94 -53.66 6.68
CA THR A 253 8.39 -54.69 7.59
C THR A 253 8.52 -56.08 6.99
N ASN A 254 8.29 -56.24 5.68
CA ASN A 254 8.46 -57.51 4.98
C ASN A 254 9.92 -57.97 4.97
N LEU A 255 10.86 -57.06 4.65
CA LEU A 255 12.30 -57.32 4.70
C LEU A 255 12.76 -57.77 6.09
N ILE A 256 12.30 -57.07 7.14
CA ILE A 256 12.59 -57.43 8.53
C ILE A 256 12.05 -58.84 8.84
N GLY A 257 10.80 -59.13 8.48
CA GLY A 257 10.16 -60.42 8.72
C GLY A 257 10.84 -61.58 7.99
N GLN A 258 11.12 -61.42 6.70
CA GLN A 258 11.82 -62.42 5.88
C GLN A 258 13.21 -62.71 6.46
N THR A 259 13.94 -61.66 6.87
CA THR A 259 15.27 -61.78 7.48
C THR A 259 15.19 -62.49 8.84
N GLN A 260 14.21 -62.17 9.69
CA GLN A 260 14.00 -62.83 10.98
C GLN A 260 13.70 -64.32 10.81
N VAL A 261 12.83 -64.68 9.85
CA VAL A 261 12.50 -66.08 9.55
C VAL A 261 13.74 -66.83 9.06
N ALA A 262 14.55 -66.21 8.18
CA ALA A 262 15.80 -66.79 7.68
C ALA A 262 16.85 -67.00 8.78
N LEU A 263 16.89 -66.14 9.79
CA LEU A 263 17.80 -66.30 10.94
C LEU A 263 17.31 -67.36 11.94
N ALA A 264 16.00 -67.55 12.06
CA ALA A 264 15.40 -68.48 13.03
C ALA A 264 15.38 -69.95 12.58
N HIS A 265 15.39 -70.20 11.26
CA HIS A 265 15.33 -71.56 10.68
C HIS A 265 16.49 -71.76 9.72
N GLY A 266 17.19 -72.90 9.81
CA GLY A 266 18.20 -73.27 8.82
C GLY A 266 17.54 -73.49 7.45
N ARG A 267 18.02 -72.77 6.43
CA ARG A 267 17.62 -72.92 5.03
C ARG A 267 18.74 -73.54 4.20
N ASP A 268 18.37 -74.16 3.09
CA ASP A 268 19.36 -74.56 2.10
C ASP A 268 20.00 -73.32 1.44
N VAL A 269 21.20 -73.47 0.88
CA VAL A 269 21.97 -72.38 0.26
C VAL A 269 21.18 -71.74 -0.90
N ALA A 270 20.44 -72.54 -1.68
CA ALA A 270 19.61 -72.04 -2.78
C ALA A 270 18.47 -71.14 -2.28
N GLU A 271 17.74 -71.56 -1.25
CA GLU A 271 16.64 -70.76 -0.67
C GLU A 271 17.13 -69.45 -0.02
N LEU A 272 18.37 -69.44 0.49
CA LEU A 272 18.98 -68.24 1.03
C LEU A 272 19.38 -67.28 -0.10
N GLN A 273 19.91 -67.78 -1.21
CA GLN A 273 20.24 -66.96 -2.38
C GLN A 273 18.98 -66.31 -2.97
N ASP A 274 17.89 -67.06 -3.13
CA ASP A 274 16.61 -66.52 -3.61
C ASP A 274 16.05 -65.44 -2.67
N LEU A 275 16.14 -65.66 -1.35
CA LEU A 275 15.73 -64.66 -0.36
C LEU A 275 16.59 -63.40 -0.42
N LEU A 276 17.91 -63.54 -0.54
CA LEU A 276 18.82 -62.40 -0.63
C LEU A 276 18.60 -61.62 -1.94
N GLN A 277 18.32 -62.31 -3.04
CA GLN A 277 17.96 -61.67 -4.30
C GLN A 277 16.64 -60.89 -4.17
N SER A 278 15.60 -61.51 -3.61
CA SER A 278 14.33 -60.83 -3.35
C SER A 278 14.48 -59.62 -2.42
N ASN A 279 15.31 -59.74 -1.38
CA ASN A 279 15.61 -58.63 -0.48
C ASN A 279 16.37 -57.50 -1.19
N LEU A 280 17.33 -57.83 -2.06
CA LEU A 280 18.10 -56.85 -2.82
C LEU A 280 17.20 -56.07 -3.77
N GLU A 281 16.32 -56.75 -4.50
CA GLU A 281 15.33 -56.12 -5.39
C GLU A 281 14.43 -55.15 -4.63
N GLU A 282 14.00 -55.51 -3.41
CA GLU A 282 13.16 -54.65 -2.58
C GLU A 282 13.94 -53.45 -1.99
N LEU A 283 15.21 -53.62 -1.63
CA LEU A 283 16.08 -52.52 -1.20
C LEU A 283 16.36 -51.54 -2.35
N GLU A 284 16.63 -52.04 -3.55
CA GLU A 284 16.78 -51.22 -4.75
C GLU A 284 15.51 -50.44 -5.06
N ARG A 285 14.34 -51.10 -4.95
CA ARG A 285 13.02 -50.47 -5.08
C ARG A 285 12.84 -49.33 -4.08
N MET A 286 13.10 -49.57 -2.79
CA MET A 286 13.06 -48.53 -1.76
C MET A 286 14.02 -47.37 -2.07
N GLY A 287 15.21 -47.67 -2.59
CA GLY A 287 16.17 -46.66 -3.05
C GLY A 287 15.61 -45.77 -4.18
N THR A 288 14.93 -46.37 -5.17
CA THR A 288 14.26 -45.62 -6.23
C THR A 288 13.18 -44.70 -5.67
N ILE A 289 12.34 -45.17 -4.74
CA ILE A 289 11.31 -44.36 -4.09
C ILE A 289 11.91 -43.11 -3.43
N VAL A 290 12.99 -43.29 -2.65
CA VAL A 290 13.65 -42.18 -1.94
C VAL A 290 14.23 -41.18 -2.95
N ASN A 291 14.88 -41.64 -4.01
CA ASN A 291 15.42 -40.77 -5.05
C ASN A 291 14.34 -40.00 -5.82
N ASP A 292 13.22 -40.65 -6.12
CA ASP A 292 12.06 -40.02 -6.73
C ASP A 292 11.44 -38.95 -5.82
N MET A 293 11.33 -39.23 -4.52
CA MET A 293 10.86 -38.26 -3.53
C MET A 293 11.79 -37.05 -3.40
N LEU A 294 13.10 -37.26 -3.33
CA LEU A 294 14.09 -36.17 -3.26
C LEU A 294 14.03 -35.31 -4.52
N PHE A 295 13.88 -35.93 -5.69
CA PHE A 295 13.69 -35.21 -6.94
C PHE A 295 12.41 -34.36 -6.94
N LEU A 296 11.30 -34.94 -6.51
CA LEU A 296 10.01 -34.27 -6.45
C LEU A 296 10.01 -33.09 -5.45
N ALA A 297 10.65 -33.25 -4.30
CA ALA A 297 10.84 -32.18 -3.32
C ALA A 297 11.71 -31.03 -3.88
N GLY A 298 12.77 -31.36 -4.63
CA GLY A 298 13.60 -30.38 -5.32
C GLY A 298 12.82 -29.59 -6.37
N ALA A 299 12.06 -30.28 -7.23
CA ALA A 299 11.26 -29.65 -8.27
C ALA A 299 10.19 -28.69 -7.72
N GLU A 300 9.54 -29.03 -6.59
CA GLU A 300 8.54 -28.15 -5.94
C GLU A 300 9.14 -26.89 -5.31
N SER A 301 10.44 -26.90 -4.98
CA SER A 301 11.12 -25.71 -4.46
C SER A 301 11.35 -24.60 -5.50
N GLY A 302 10.85 -24.79 -6.74
CA GLY A 302 10.97 -23.84 -7.84
C GLY A 302 12.24 -24.03 -8.67
N GLN A 303 12.90 -25.18 -8.56
CA GLN A 303 13.99 -25.54 -9.47
C GLN A 303 13.49 -25.55 -10.91
N ARG A 304 14.20 -24.84 -11.79
CA ARG A 304 13.99 -24.88 -13.23
C ARG A 304 15.01 -25.81 -13.86
N ALA A 305 14.71 -26.31 -15.05
CA ALA A 305 15.70 -27.00 -15.87
C ALA A 305 16.85 -26.03 -16.19
N THR A 306 18.08 -26.39 -15.80
CA THR A 306 19.26 -25.52 -15.91
C THR A 306 20.19 -25.92 -17.05
N GLU A 307 20.28 -27.21 -17.38
CA GLU A 307 21.20 -27.75 -18.39
C GLU A 307 20.49 -27.88 -19.75
N LEU A 308 19.95 -26.77 -20.26
CA LEU A 308 19.21 -26.76 -21.52
C LEU A 308 20.16 -26.81 -22.73
N SER A 309 20.09 -27.87 -23.53
CA SER A 309 20.82 -28.03 -24.80
C SER A 309 19.88 -28.29 -25.97
N ASP A 310 20.32 -28.02 -27.20
CA ASP A 310 19.55 -28.37 -28.40
C ASP A 310 19.57 -29.89 -28.59
N VAL A 311 18.40 -30.51 -28.57
CA VAL A 311 18.21 -31.96 -28.62
C VAL A 311 17.18 -32.30 -29.70
N SER A 312 17.49 -33.23 -30.60
CA SER A 312 16.48 -33.88 -31.44
C SER A 312 15.63 -34.80 -30.57
N LEU A 313 14.33 -34.52 -30.50
CA LEU A 313 13.41 -35.32 -29.72
C LEU A 313 13.28 -36.74 -30.26
N TYR A 314 13.36 -36.93 -31.57
CA TYR A 314 13.30 -38.28 -32.16
C TYR A 314 14.52 -39.11 -31.76
N GLU A 315 15.73 -38.56 -31.85
CA GLU A 315 16.95 -39.27 -31.44
C GLU A 315 16.91 -39.64 -29.95
N GLU A 316 16.51 -38.71 -29.10
CA GLU A 316 16.47 -38.95 -27.65
C GLU A 316 15.33 -39.92 -27.26
N ALA A 317 14.19 -39.83 -27.95
CA ALA A 317 13.11 -40.79 -27.79
C ALA A 317 13.54 -42.20 -28.22
N SER A 318 14.24 -42.32 -29.34
CA SER A 318 14.77 -43.60 -29.84
C SER A 318 15.72 -44.25 -28.85
N LYS A 319 16.66 -43.49 -28.27
CA LYS A 319 17.57 -43.97 -27.20
C LYS A 319 16.80 -44.44 -25.96
N THR A 320 15.73 -43.74 -25.61
CA THR A 320 14.90 -44.10 -24.45
C THR A 320 14.12 -45.40 -24.71
N VAL A 321 13.65 -45.61 -25.94
CA VAL A 321 12.99 -46.86 -26.35
C VAL A 321 13.99 -48.03 -26.37
N GLU A 322 15.19 -47.83 -26.90
CA GLU A 322 16.28 -48.83 -26.90
C GLU A 322 16.64 -49.25 -25.46
N TYR A 323 16.74 -48.30 -24.54
CA TYR A 323 16.97 -48.58 -23.13
C TYR A 323 15.87 -49.45 -22.49
N LEU A 324 14.62 -49.33 -22.96
CA LEU A 324 13.46 -50.06 -22.46
C LEU A 324 13.15 -51.35 -23.25
N GLU A 325 13.94 -51.68 -24.26
CA GLU A 325 13.74 -52.83 -25.14
C GLU A 325 13.53 -54.15 -24.37
N PRO A 326 14.29 -54.49 -23.31
CA PRO A 326 14.08 -55.73 -22.57
C PRO A 326 12.67 -55.85 -21.95
N VAL A 327 12.13 -54.74 -21.45
CA VAL A 327 10.80 -54.69 -20.82
C VAL A 327 9.69 -54.77 -21.88
N LEU A 328 9.93 -54.18 -23.04
CA LEU A 328 8.99 -54.19 -24.17
C LEU A 328 8.92 -55.58 -24.81
N LEU A 329 10.07 -56.24 -25.00
CA LEU A 329 10.18 -57.59 -25.57
C LEU A 329 9.49 -58.65 -24.70
N ASP A 330 9.66 -58.59 -23.38
CA ASP A 330 9.01 -59.52 -22.44
C ASP A 330 7.48 -59.55 -22.64
N LYS A 331 6.88 -58.40 -22.96
CA LYS A 331 5.45 -58.23 -23.20
C LYS A 331 5.03 -58.24 -24.68
N HIS A 332 5.97 -58.50 -25.58
CA HIS A 332 5.74 -58.52 -27.03
C HIS A 332 5.16 -57.19 -27.56
N LEU A 333 5.59 -56.06 -26.98
CA LEU A 333 5.11 -54.74 -27.35
C LEU A 333 6.00 -54.13 -28.42
N ASN A 334 5.40 -53.48 -29.41
CA ASN A 334 6.11 -52.69 -30.41
C ASN A 334 6.02 -51.20 -30.06
N VAL A 335 7.01 -50.40 -30.44
CA VAL A 335 6.99 -48.95 -30.26
C VAL A 335 7.18 -48.24 -31.60
N THR A 336 6.32 -47.28 -31.90
CA THR A 336 6.48 -46.37 -33.04
C THR A 336 6.66 -44.94 -32.55
N ILE A 337 7.58 -44.19 -33.16
CA ILE A 337 7.82 -42.78 -32.86
C ILE A 337 7.36 -41.97 -34.07
N GLU A 338 6.47 -41.00 -33.84
CA GLU A 338 5.90 -40.14 -34.87
C GLU A 338 6.27 -38.68 -34.60
N GLY A 339 6.83 -38.03 -35.61
CA GLY A 339 7.32 -36.66 -35.55
C GLY A 339 8.80 -36.57 -35.17
N ASP A 340 9.42 -35.43 -35.50
CA ASP A 340 10.77 -35.07 -35.07
C ASP A 340 10.88 -33.54 -35.02
N MET A 341 11.68 -33.06 -34.07
CA MET A 341 12.00 -31.64 -33.92
C MET A 341 13.18 -31.45 -32.98
N CYS A 342 13.92 -30.36 -33.21
CA CYS A 342 14.97 -29.90 -32.30
C CYS A 342 14.41 -28.87 -31.33
N VAL A 343 14.58 -29.13 -30.03
CA VAL A 343 14.15 -28.24 -28.95
C VAL A 343 15.25 -28.10 -27.91
N ARG A 344 15.24 -26.95 -27.22
CA ARG A 344 16.21 -26.65 -26.18
C ARG A 344 15.70 -27.10 -24.81
N ILE A 345 16.16 -28.27 -24.36
CA ILE A 345 15.64 -29.00 -23.19
C ILE A 345 16.77 -29.60 -22.35
N ASP A 346 16.47 -29.98 -21.12
CA ASP A 346 17.37 -30.81 -20.32
C ASP A 346 17.20 -32.28 -20.75
N ARG A 347 18.23 -32.80 -21.43
CA ARG A 347 18.23 -34.16 -21.98
C ARG A 347 17.93 -35.23 -20.91
N ARG A 348 18.51 -35.08 -19.71
CA ARG A 348 18.37 -36.08 -18.63
C ARG A 348 16.94 -36.10 -18.09
N LEU A 349 16.34 -34.92 -17.93
CA LEU A 349 14.96 -34.79 -17.49
C LEU A 349 13.99 -35.29 -18.56
N PHE A 350 14.23 -34.99 -19.83
CA PHE A 350 13.40 -35.52 -20.93
C PHE A 350 13.43 -37.05 -20.96
N HIS A 351 14.63 -37.65 -20.98
CA HIS A 351 14.78 -39.10 -20.92
C HIS A 351 14.02 -39.71 -19.74
N ARG A 352 14.16 -39.13 -18.53
CA ARG A 352 13.43 -39.58 -17.34
C ARG A 352 11.92 -39.47 -17.47
N SER A 353 11.41 -38.38 -18.06
CA SER A 353 9.97 -38.19 -18.26
C SER A 353 9.39 -39.18 -19.27
N LEU A 354 10.08 -39.40 -20.39
CA LEU A 354 9.66 -40.33 -21.43
C LEU A 354 9.76 -41.78 -20.96
N ALA A 355 10.83 -42.14 -20.24
CA ALA A 355 10.97 -43.48 -19.64
C ALA A 355 9.82 -43.79 -18.67
N ASN A 356 9.39 -42.80 -17.87
CA ASN A 356 8.23 -42.95 -16.99
C ASN A 356 6.91 -43.16 -17.77
N LEU A 357 6.71 -42.42 -18.86
CA LEU A 357 5.53 -42.61 -19.72
C LEU A 357 5.54 -43.97 -20.41
N LEU A 358 6.68 -44.41 -20.94
CA LEU A 358 6.84 -45.69 -21.61
C LEU A 358 6.70 -46.88 -20.65
N HIS A 359 7.26 -46.79 -19.44
CA HIS A 359 7.02 -47.79 -18.40
C HIS A 359 5.53 -47.89 -18.04
N ASN A 360 4.84 -46.74 -17.93
CA ASN A 360 3.40 -46.71 -17.69
C ASN A 360 2.64 -47.38 -18.85
N ALA A 361 2.98 -47.04 -20.09
CA ALA A 361 2.38 -47.64 -21.28
C ALA A 361 2.63 -49.15 -21.34
N ALA A 362 3.87 -49.62 -21.19
CA ALA A 362 4.23 -51.04 -21.22
C ALA A 362 3.54 -51.84 -20.11
N ARG A 363 3.22 -51.19 -18.99
CA ARG A 363 2.52 -51.83 -17.88
C ARG A 363 1.05 -52.12 -18.19
N TYR A 364 0.33 -51.13 -18.74
CA TYR A 364 -1.12 -51.19 -18.95
C TYR A 364 -1.53 -51.47 -20.40
N ALA A 365 -0.57 -51.59 -21.31
CA ALA A 365 -0.81 -51.98 -22.68
C ALA A 365 -1.37 -53.39 -22.79
N VAL A 366 -2.26 -53.60 -23.75
CA VAL A 366 -2.66 -54.94 -24.17
C VAL A 366 -1.41 -55.67 -24.72
N PRO A 367 -1.09 -56.89 -24.27
CA PRO A 367 0.07 -57.65 -24.79
C PRO A 367 0.01 -57.80 -26.32
N GLY A 368 1.15 -57.69 -27.00
CA GLY A 368 1.19 -57.76 -28.47
C GLY A 368 0.80 -56.47 -29.21
N SER A 369 0.38 -55.42 -28.49
CA SER A 369 -0.03 -54.14 -29.10
C SER A 369 1.15 -53.19 -29.37
N THR A 370 0.87 -52.13 -30.12
CA THR A 370 1.83 -51.07 -30.44
C THR A 370 1.60 -49.86 -29.51
N ILE A 371 2.68 -49.37 -28.93
CA ILE A 371 2.75 -48.10 -28.21
C ILE A 371 3.22 -47.01 -29.18
N THR A 372 2.53 -45.88 -29.23
CA THR A 372 2.86 -44.78 -30.13
C THR A 372 3.37 -43.59 -29.32
N VAL A 373 4.59 -43.12 -29.63
CA VAL A 373 5.18 -41.89 -29.08
C VAL A 373 4.99 -40.78 -30.10
N ASN A 374 4.16 -39.78 -29.77
CA ASN A 374 3.87 -38.64 -30.63
C ASN A 374 4.64 -37.40 -30.16
N LEU A 375 5.33 -36.76 -31.10
CA LEU A 375 6.09 -35.53 -30.92
C LEU A 375 5.47 -34.44 -31.81
N VAL A 376 4.78 -33.47 -31.21
CA VAL A 376 3.99 -32.48 -31.95
C VAL A 376 4.36 -31.05 -31.54
N SER A 377 4.51 -30.17 -32.54
CA SER A 377 4.76 -28.75 -32.32
C SER A 377 3.47 -27.94 -32.40
N HIS A 378 3.21 -27.15 -31.36
CA HIS A 378 2.14 -26.16 -31.29
C HIS A 378 2.74 -24.76 -31.07
N GLY A 379 3.37 -24.22 -32.12
CA GLY A 379 3.98 -22.88 -32.10
C GLY A 379 5.14 -22.79 -31.13
N MET A 380 4.91 -22.18 -29.95
CA MET A 380 5.91 -22.06 -28.88
C MET A 380 5.90 -23.22 -27.88
N GLN A 381 4.99 -24.19 -28.03
CA GLN A 381 4.93 -25.37 -27.17
C GLN A 381 5.20 -26.63 -27.98
N VAL A 382 5.85 -27.59 -27.34
CA VAL A 382 6.04 -28.93 -27.88
C VAL A 382 5.36 -29.92 -26.97
N GLU A 383 4.53 -30.76 -27.54
CA GLU A 383 3.83 -31.83 -26.84
C GLU A 383 4.48 -33.17 -27.15
N VAL A 384 4.74 -33.92 -26.08
CA VAL A 384 5.30 -35.26 -26.09
C VAL A 384 4.27 -36.15 -25.43
N SER A 385 3.76 -37.14 -26.15
CA SER A 385 2.76 -38.06 -25.61
C SER A 385 3.04 -39.50 -25.97
N VAL A 386 2.61 -40.40 -25.10
CA VAL A 386 2.69 -41.85 -25.28
C VAL A 386 1.27 -42.39 -25.22
N SER A 387 0.89 -43.12 -26.27
CA SER A 387 -0.42 -43.74 -26.41
C SER A 387 -0.30 -45.25 -26.42
N ASN A 388 -1.16 -45.93 -25.67
CA ASN A 388 -1.22 -47.40 -25.66
C ASN A 388 -2.67 -47.88 -25.68
N ALA A 389 -2.90 -49.04 -26.31
CA ALA A 389 -4.19 -49.73 -26.22
C ALA A 389 -4.39 -50.24 -24.78
N GLY A 390 -5.57 -50.02 -24.19
CA GLY A 390 -5.83 -50.43 -22.81
C GLY A 390 -7.29 -50.26 -22.39
N GLU A 391 -7.58 -50.62 -21.15
CA GLU A 391 -8.92 -50.42 -20.58
C GLU A 391 -9.26 -48.92 -20.49
N PRO A 392 -10.53 -48.53 -20.75
CA PRO A 392 -10.96 -47.14 -20.62
C PRO A 392 -10.75 -46.62 -19.20
N ILE A 393 -10.30 -45.37 -19.10
CA ILE A 393 -10.11 -44.69 -17.82
C ILE A 393 -11.20 -43.63 -17.70
N ASP A 394 -11.94 -43.67 -16.58
CA ASP A 394 -12.97 -42.66 -16.28
C ASP A 394 -12.34 -41.26 -16.19
N ASP A 395 -13.05 -40.26 -16.72
CA ASP A 395 -12.62 -38.86 -16.77
C ASP A 395 -12.28 -38.30 -15.39
N VAL A 396 -12.97 -38.81 -14.34
CA VAL A 396 -12.72 -38.44 -12.93
C VAL A 396 -11.28 -38.80 -12.49
N HIS A 397 -10.68 -39.83 -13.08
CA HIS A 397 -9.35 -40.30 -12.74
C HIS A 397 -8.25 -39.61 -13.56
N LEU A 398 -8.50 -39.24 -14.82
CA LEU A 398 -7.47 -38.76 -15.76
C LEU A 398 -6.63 -37.60 -15.22
N GLN A 399 -7.25 -36.60 -14.59
CA GLN A 399 -6.53 -35.45 -14.03
C GLN A 399 -5.73 -35.80 -12.77
N ARG A 400 -6.22 -36.77 -12.00
CA ARG A 400 -5.63 -37.17 -10.72
C ARG A 400 -4.47 -38.16 -10.88
N LEU A 401 -4.33 -38.80 -12.04
CA LEU A 401 -3.22 -39.71 -12.34
C LEU A 401 -1.82 -39.07 -12.24
N PHE A 402 -1.73 -37.75 -12.34
CA PHE A 402 -0.49 -37.00 -12.13
C PHE A 402 -0.27 -36.54 -10.67
N GLU A 403 -1.18 -36.87 -9.77
CA GLU A 403 -1.01 -36.69 -8.32
C GLU A 403 -0.07 -37.77 -7.76
N ARG A 404 0.70 -37.43 -6.73
CA ARG A 404 1.65 -38.35 -6.09
C ARG A 404 0.92 -39.50 -5.42
N PHE A 405 1.42 -40.72 -5.58
CA PHE A 405 0.86 -41.96 -5.00
C PHE A 405 -0.58 -42.27 -5.43
N TYR A 406 -1.14 -41.52 -6.39
CA TYR A 406 -2.50 -41.75 -6.85
C TYR A 406 -2.55 -42.97 -7.76
N ARG A 407 -3.51 -43.85 -7.48
CA ARG A 407 -3.79 -45.08 -8.25
C ARG A 407 -5.29 -45.31 -8.28
N ALA A 408 -5.84 -45.57 -9.47
CA ALA A 408 -7.24 -46.00 -9.61
C ALA A 408 -7.46 -47.35 -8.90
N ASP A 409 -8.63 -47.55 -8.27
CA ASP A 409 -8.88 -48.69 -7.37
C ASP A 409 -8.66 -50.06 -8.04
N VAL A 410 -8.91 -50.19 -9.35
CA VAL A 410 -8.67 -51.39 -10.16
C VAL A 410 -7.17 -51.77 -10.26
N ALA A 411 -6.28 -50.79 -10.17
CA ALA A 411 -4.83 -51.00 -10.26
C ALA A 411 -4.17 -51.40 -8.93
N ARG A 412 -4.89 -51.37 -7.79
CA ARG A 412 -4.34 -51.80 -6.49
C ARG A 412 -4.18 -53.31 -6.37
N ALA A 413 -5.02 -54.08 -7.05
CA ALA A 413 -5.03 -55.54 -6.98
C ALA A 413 -3.93 -56.23 -7.82
N ARG A 414 -3.20 -55.49 -8.66
CA ARG A 414 -2.41 -56.07 -9.78
C ARG A 414 -0.92 -55.70 -9.81
N SER A 415 -0.28 -55.15 -8.76
CA SER A 415 1.17 -54.90 -8.84
C SER A 415 1.93 -54.73 -7.54
N ASP A 416 3.07 -55.41 -7.48
CA ASP A 416 4.09 -55.30 -6.44
C ASP A 416 5.24 -54.32 -6.80
N ALA A 417 5.21 -53.66 -7.97
CA ALA A 417 6.44 -53.04 -8.51
C ALA A 417 6.55 -51.50 -8.55
N HIS A 418 5.47 -50.70 -8.57
CA HIS A 418 5.59 -49.24 -8.76
C HIS A 418 4.63 -48.42 -7.88
N HIS A 419 5.20 -47.41 -7.22
CA HIS A 419 4.62 -46.65 -6.10
C HIS A 419 3.74 -45.45 -6.50
N GLY A 420 3.29 -45.36 -7.76
CA GLY A 420 2.44 -44.24 -8.23
C GLY A 420 3.16 -42.88 -8.29
N LEU A 421 4.50 -42.87 -8.34
CA LEU A 421 5.30 -41.64 -8.45
C LEU A 421 5.63 -41.26 -9.90
N GLY A 422 5.65 -42.21 -10.84
CA GLY A 422 6.13 -41.99 -12.21
C GLY A 422 5.45 -40.83 -12.95
N LEU A 423 4.11 -40.79 -12.99
CA LEU A 423 3.39 -39.70 -13.65
C LEU A 423 3.55 -38.36 -12.91
N SER A 424 3.69 -38.37 -11.59
CA SER A 424 3.98 -37.15 -10.82
C SER A 424 5.38 -36.57 -11.12
N ILE A 425 6.35 -37.43 -11.45
CA ILE A 425 7.68 -37.03 -11.93
C ILE A 425 7.58 -36.37 -13.30
N VAL A 426 6.76 -36.92 -14.21
CA VAL A 426 6.49 -36.29 -15.51
C VAL A 426 5.90 -34.89 -15.33
N ARG A 427 4.95 -34.72 -14.40
CA ARG A 427 4.37 -33.41 -14.05
C ARG A 427 5.40 -32.43 -13.50
N ALA A 428 6.28 -32.89 -12.62
CA ALA A 428 7.37 -32.08 -12.09
C ALA A 428 8.30 -31.61 -13.22
N ILE A 429 8.74 -32.52 -14.08
CA ILE A 429 9.64 -32.23 -15.21
C ILE A 429 8.99 -31.25 -16.21
N ALA A 430 7.72 -31.45 -16.55
CA ALA A 430 6.97 -30.53 -17.40
C ALA A 430 6.94 -29.12 -16.81
N SER A 431 6.68 -29.02 -15.49
CA SER A 431 6.66 -27.74 -14.77
C SER A 431 8.04 -27.08 -14.74
N MET A 432 9.12 -27.85 -14.58
CA MET A 432 10.51 -27.34 -14.63
C MET A 432 10.88 -26.73 -15.99
N HIS A 433 10.22 -27.17 -17.07
CA HIS A 433 10.35 -26.65 -18.43
C HIS A 433 9.24 -25.64 -18.80
N GLY A 434 8.40 -25.24 -17.84
CA GLY A 434 7.33 -24.25 -18.02
C GLY A 434 6.08 -24.77 -18.76
N GLY A 435 5.98 -26.07 -19.01
CA GLY A 435 4.82 -26.69 -19.65
C GLY A 435 3.82 -27.31 -18.66
N ARG A 436 2.95 -28.20 -19.16
CA ARG A 436 1.85 -28.83 -18.42
C ARG A 436 1.69 -30.29 -18.82
N VAL A 437 1.01 -31.08 -17.99
CA VAL A 437 0.67 -32.48 -18.29
C VAL A 437 -0.77 -32.60 -18.78
N PHE A 438 -1.04 -33.65 -19.55
CA PHE A 438 -2.37 -33.99 -20.02
C PHE A 438 -2.55 -35.51 -20.13
N ALA A 439 -3.79 -35.96 -20.03
CA ALA A 439 -4.16 -37.35 -20.27
C ALA A 439 -5.54 -37.43 -20.90
N HIS A 440 -5.73 -38.37 -21.83
CA HIS A 440 -7.00 -38.64 -22.49
C HIS A 440 -7.17 -40.15 -22.66
N SER A 441 -8.39 -40.64 -22.47
CA SER A 441 -8.77 -42.03 -22.76
C SER A 441 -9.89 -42.01 -23.80
N LYS A 442 -9.64 -42.53 -25.00
CA LYS A 442 -10.62 -42.51 -26.08
C LYS A 442 -10.41 -43.68 -27.03
N ASP A 443 -11.51 -44.25 -27.52
CA ASP A 443 -11.52 -45.28 -28.58
C ASP A 443 -10.64 -46.51 -28.25
N GLY A 444 -10.51 -46.85 -26.96
CA GLY A 444 -9.68 -47.96 -26.46
C GLY A 444 -8.18 -47.64 -26.32
N PHE A 445 -7.79 -46.37 -26.50
CA PHE A 445 -6.44 -45.88 -26.31
C PHE A 445 -6.35 -44.94 -25.12
N ASN A 446 -5.29 -45.10 -24.35
CA ASN A 446 -4.92 -44.21 -23.25
C ASN A 446 -3.67 -43.43 -23.67
N THR A 447 -3.79 -42.10 -23.72
CA THR A 447 -2.73 -41.18 -24.09
C THR A 447 -2.33 -40.35 -22.89
N PHE A 448 -1.04 -40.37 -22.55
CA PHE A 448 -0.46 -39.57 -21.48
C PHE A 448 0.68 -38.73 -22.04
N GLY A 449 0.74 -37.46 -21.68
CA GLY A 449 1.76 -36.58 -22.23
C GLY A 449 2.04 -35.35 -21.39
N PHE A 450 3.04 -34.61 -21.84
CA PHE A 450 3.42 -33.32 -21.30
C PHE A 450 3.81 -32.36 -22.42
N SER A 451 3.63 -31.08 -22.15
CA SER A 451 4.14 -30.00 -22.96
C SER A 451 5.42 -29.43 -22.37
N LEU A 452 6.23 -28.83 -23.24
CA LEU A 452 7.44 -28.09 -22.94
C LEU A 452 7.36 -26.74 -23.66
N ILE A 453 7.89 -25.67 -23.08
CA ILE A 453 8.02 -24.41 -23.83
C ILE A 453 9.24 -24.52 -24.74
N SER A 454 9.01 -24.45 -26.05
CA SER A 454 10.05 -24.35 -27.06
C SER A 454 10.74 -23.00 -26.94
N GLN A 455 11.93 -22.97 -26.36
CA GLN A 455 12.84 -21.85 -26.57
C GLN A 455 13.53 -22.12 -27.90
N ALA A 456 13.18 -21.35 -28.93
CA ALA A 456 13.76 -21.50 -30.26
C ALA A 456 15.30 -21.51 -30.16
N ALA A 457 15.92 -22.50 -30.80
CA ALA A 457 17.37 -22.51 -31.02
C ALA A 457 17.75 -21.18 -31.68
N ARG A 458 18.73 -20.48 -31.10
CA ARG A 458 19.19 -19.18 -31.60
C ARG A 458 20.13 -19.34 -32.77
#